data_AF-A0A6G0WR80-F1
#
_entry.id   AF-A0A6G0WR80-F1
#
_cell.length_a   1.000
_cell.length_b   1.000
_cell.length_c   1.000
_cell.angle_alpha   90.00
_cell.angle_beta   90.00
_cell.angle_gamma   90.00
#
_symmetry.space_group_name_H-M   'P 1'
#
loop_
_entity.id
_entity.type
_entity.pdbx_description
1 polymer ?
#
loop_
_entity_poly.entity_id
_entity_poly.type
_entity_poly.pdbx_seq_one_letter_code
_entity_poly.pdbx_strand_id
1 'polypeptide(L)'
;MNLQDTNDDATWAAFVQELQVHGAYGPVFSGILVFYSHGAVAFEEGWFRDHLTVEAKRGLFQALGDQHCQRIDLDNQAFYVVENEFGNVCAVGRHRKIGLISQRSLIGTVVVLFQWPYMLQTAMPTMAKFGHKMRTS
;
A
#
# COMPACT_ATOMS: atom_id res chain seq x y z
N MET A 1 -21.36 -10.50 10.80
CA MET A 1 -20.75 -9.58 9.82
C MET A 1 -21.29 -8.20 10.15
N ASN A 2 -20.43 -7.25 10.49
CA ASN A 2 -20.84 -5.92 10.95
C ASN A 2 -21.27 -5.10 9.73
N LEU A 3 -22.38 -4.35 9.80
CA LEU A 3 -22.89 -3.56 8.67
C LEU A 3 -21.89 -2.51 8.18
N GLN A 4 -21.00 -2.08 9.08
CA GLN A 4 -19.93 -1.13 8.78
C GLN A 4 -18.84 -1.75 7.88
N ASP A 5 -18.46 -3.00 8.16
CA ASP A 5 -17.47 -3.72 7.34
C ASP A 5 -17.99 -3.91 5.90
N THR A 6 -19.30 -4.18 5.72
CA THR A 6 -19.89 -4.39 4.39
C THR A 6 -19.90 -3.12 3.53
N ASN A 7 -20.08 -1.94 4.13
CA ASN A 7 -19.98 -0.67 3.42
C ASN A 7 -18.53 -0.32 3.11
N ASP A 8 -17.62 -0.54 4.06
CA ASP A 8 -16.19 -0.32 3.86
C ASP A 8 -15.64 -1.21 2.74
N ASP A 9 -16.13 -2.45 2.62
CA ASP A 9 -15.77 -3.40 1.55
C ASP A 9 -16.13 -2.87 0.16
N ALA A 10 -17.31 -2.28 -0.01
CA ALA A 10 -17.74 -1.71 -1.28
C ALA A 10 -16.89 -0.49 -1.66
N THR A 11 -16.57 0.36 -0.69
CA THR A 11 -15.68 1.52 -0.88
C THR A 11 -14.28 1.07 -1.26
N TRP A 12 -13.71 0.08 -0.57
CA TRP A 12 -12.40 -0.46 -0.89
C TRP A 12 -12.38 -1.14 -2.26
N ALA A 13 -13.41 -1.90 -2.62
CA ALA A 13 -13.50 -2.54 -3.94
C ALA A 13 -13.46 -1.51 -5.08
N ALA A 14 -14.23 -0.43 -4.98
CA ALA A 14 -14.21 0.65 -5.97
C ALA A 14 -12.83 1.33 -6.05
N PHE A 15 -12.23 1.60 -4.90
CA PHE A 15 -10.91 2.24 -4.83
C PHE A 15 -9.79 1.34 -5.39
N VAL A 16 -9.81 0.05 -5.09
CA VAL A 16 -8.86 -0.93 -5.63
C VAL A 16 -8.98 -1.02 -7.15
N GLN A 17 -10.20 -1.03 -7.71
CA GLN A 17 -10.39 -1.01 -9.16
C GLN A 17 -9.77 0.23 -9.80
N GLU A 18 -9.90 1.40 -9.16
CA GLU A 18 -9.26 2.61 -9.66
C GLU A 18 -7.72 2.53 -9.61
N LEU A 19 -7.16 1.82 -8.64
CA LEU A 19 -5.71 1.62 -8.50
C LEU A 19 -5.12 0.64 -9.53
N GLN A 20 -5.93 -0.15 -10.23
CA GLN A 20 -5.49 -1.07 -11.29
C GLN A 20 -5.10 -0.35 -12.60
N VAL A 21 -4.26 0.67 -12.48
CA VAL A 21 -3.77 1.51 -13.57
C VAL A 21 -2.70 0.77 -14.37
N HIS A 22 -2.83 0.82 -15.69
CA HIS A 22 -1.85 0.26 -16.62
C HIS A 22 -1.09 1.39 -17.33
N GLY A 23 0.23 1.25 -17.41
CA GLY A 23 1.09 2.06 -18.26
C GLY A 23 1.65 1.27 -19.44
N ALA A 24 2.68 1.82 -20.09
CA ALA A 24 3.30 1.22 -21.28
C ALA A 24 3.91 -0.18 -21.05
N TYR A 25 4.16 -0.55 -19.80
CA TYR A 25 4.81 -1.81 -19.42
C TYR A 25 3.92 -2.72 -18.56
N GLY A 26 2.59 -2.50 -18.60
CA GLY A 26 1.63 -3.24 -17.78
C GLY A 26 1.22 -2.49 -16.52
N PRO A 27 0.77 -3.19 -15.46
CA PRO A 27 0.30 -2.58 -14.21
C PRO A 27 1.36 -1.68 -13.57
N VAL A 28 0.99 -0.45 -13.22
CA VAL A 28 1.88 0.50 -12.53
C VAL A 28 2.23 -0.01 -11.14
N PHE A 29 1.25 -0.61 -10.45
CA PHE A 29 1.42 -1.28 -9.18
C PHE A 29 1.38 -2.80 -9.39
N SER A 30 2.43 -3.49 -8.94
CA SER A 30 2.54 -4.96 -9.02
C SER A 30 1.98 -5.67 -7.79
N GLY A 31 1.49 -4.92 -6.81
CA GLY A 31 0.73 -5.44 -5.68
C GLY A 31 -0.09 -4.35 -5.00
N ILE A 32 -1.27 -4.72 -4.51
CA ILE A 32 -2.14 -3.86 -3.70
C ILE A 32 -2.51 -4.63 -2.44
N LEU A 33 -2.45 -3.95 -1.30
CA LEU A 33 -2.82 -4.47 0.01
C LEU A 33 -3.64 -3.42 0.75
N VAL A 34 -4.76 -3.84 1.31
CA VAL A 34 -5.65 -2.97 2.08
C VAL A 34 -5.81 -3.56 3.48
N PHE A 35 -5.56 -2.73 4.48
CA PHE A 35 -5.88 -3.02 5.87
C PHE A 35 -7.10 -2.22 6.29
N TYR A 36 -8.00 -2.84 7.06
CA TYR A 36 -8.94 -2.08 7.87
C TYR A 36 -8.21 -1.28 8.95
N SER A 37 -8.89 -0.31 9.56
CA SER A 37 -8.34 0.54 10.63
C SER A 37 -7.79 -0.24 11.83
N HIS A 38 -8.31 -1.44 12.10
CA HIS A 38 -7.86 -2.34 13.16
C HIS A 38 -6.75 -3.32 12.75
N GLY A 39 -6.26 -3.24 11.51
CA GLY A 39 -5.09 -3.98 11.03
C GLY A 39 -5.36 -5.35 10.41
N ALA A 40 -6.61 -5.80 10.31
CA ALA A 40 -6.93 -6.98 9.51
C ALA A 40 -6.85 -6.66 8.01
N VAL A 41 -6.46 -7.65 7.21
CA VAL A 41 -6.39 -7.51 5.74
C VAL A 41 -7.81 -7.56 5.18
N ALA A 42 -8.21 -6.50 4.51
CA ALA A 42 -9.47 -6.39 3.79
C ALA A 42 -9.35 -6.92 2.35
N PHE A 43 -8.22 -6.62 1.69
CA PHE A 43 -7.96 -7.01 0.32
C PHE A 43 -6.46 -7.18 0.07
N GLU A 44 -6.10 -8.14 -0.78
CA GLU A 44 -4.73 -8.29 -1.26
C GLU A 44 -4.64 -8.91 -2.65
N GLU A 45 -3.68 -8.43 -3.45
CA GLU A 45 -3.37 -8.98 -4.76
C GLU A 45 -1.91 -8.82 -5.15
N GLY A 46 -1.53 -9.55 -6.20
CA GLY A 46 -0.20 -9.53 -6.80
C GLY A 46 0.87 -9.85 -5.77
N TRP A 47 1.91 -9.02 -5.74
CA TRP A 47 3.11 -9.30 -4.95
C TRP A 47 2.83 -9.57 -3.47
N PHE A 48 1.87 -8.88 -2.85
CA PHE A 48 1.54 -9.07 -1.43
C PHE A 48 0.91 -10.43 -1.13
N ARG A 49 0.03 -10.91 -2.02
CA ARG A 49 -0.61 -12.22 -1.87
C ARG A 49 0.38 -13.35 -2.16
N ASP A 50 1.23 -13.16 -3.17
CA ASP A 50 2.06 -14.23 -3.71
C ASP A 50 3.40 -14.39 -2.96
N HIS A 51 3.84 -13.35 -2.23
CA HIS A 51 5.17 -13.32 -1.60
C HIS A 51 5.21 -12.96 -0.12
N LEU A 52 4.11 -12.49 0.50
CA LEU A 52 4.12 -12.17 1.92
C LEU A 52 3.35 -13.16 2.80
N THR A 53 3.99 -13.51 3.91
CA THR A 53 3.35 -14.21 5.02
C THR A 53 2.33 -13.33 5.74
N VAL A 54 1.43 -13.96 6.52
CA VAL A 54 0.46 -13.24 7.36
C VAL A 54 1.19 -12.43 8.44
N GLU A 55 2.28 -12.98 8.97
CA GLU A 55 3.14 -12.36 9.97
C GLU A 55 3.82 -11.10 9.41
N ALA A 56 4.35 -11.16 8.18
CA ALA A 56 4.95 -9.99 7.52
C ALA A 56 3.91 -8.88 7.27
N LYS A 57 2.67 -9.22 6.88
CA LYS A 57 1.59 -8.23 6.71
C LYS A 57 1.22 -7.56 8.03
N ARG A 58 1.18 -8.33 9.14
CA ARG A 58 0.95 -7.76 10.47
C ARG A 58 2.10 -6.82 10.89
N GLY A 59 3.34 -7.22 10.64
CA GLY A 59 4.52 -6.39 10.89
C GLY A 59 4.51 -5.10 10.07
N LEU A 60 4.11 -5.18 8.80
CA LEU A 60 3.91 -4.02 7.93
C LEU A 60 2.90 -3.04 8.53
N PHE A 61 1.72 -3.51 8.94
CA PHE A 61 0.70 -2.64 9.53
C PHE A 61 1.21 -1.91 10.79
N GLN A 62 1.96 -2.60 11.64
CA GLN A 62 2.59 -2.00 12.81
C GLN A 62 3.63 -0.94 12.42
N ALA A 63 4.48 -1.23 11.42
CA ALA A 63 5.50 -0.30 10.94
C ALA A 63 4.88 0.98 10.33
N LEU A 64 3.75 0.88 9.63
CA LEU A 64 3.00 2.03 9.11
C LEU A 64 2.39 2.91 10.21
N GLY A 65 2.19 2.35 11.42
CA GLY A 65 1.74 3.08 12.60
C GLY A 65 2.86 3.82 13.35
N ASP A 66 4.12 3.46 13.10
CA ASP A 66 5.28 4.04 13.77
C ASP A 66 5.83 5.25 12.99
N GLN A 67 5.73 6.44 13.58
CA GLN A 67 6.22 7.69 12.99
C GLN A 67 7.74 7.76 12.87
N HIS A 68 8.46 6.91 13.61
CA HIS A 68 9.93 6.85 13.61
C HIS A 68 10.46 5.66 12.80
N CYS A 69 9.59 4.91 12.12
CA CYS A 69 10.00 3.81 11.27
C CYS A 69 10.94 4.29 10.14
N GLN A 70 12.18 3.80 10.15
CA GLN A 70 13.18 4.09 9.10
C GLN A 70 13.36 2.92 8.12
N ARG A 71 12.90 1.72 8.51
CA ARG A 71 13.08 0.48 7.77
C ARG A 71 11.92 -0.46 8.02
N ILE A 72 11.44 -1.06 6.94
CA ILE A 72 10.38 -2.07 6.95
C ILE A 72 10.98 -3.36 6.41
N ASP A 73 11.01 -4.39 7.24
CA ASP A 73 11.43 -5.74 6.85
C ASP A 73 10.18 -6.59 6.55
N LEU A 74 10.08 -7.07 5.32
CA LEU A 74 9.00 -7.92 4.83
C LEU A 74 9.59 -9.24 4.32
N ASP A 75 9.48 -10.28 5.15
CA ASP A 75 10.10 -11.59 4.94
C ASP A 75 11.58 -11.46 4.52
N ASN A 76 11.90 -11.75 3.26
CA ASN A 76 13.27 -11.72 2.72
C ASN A 76 13.66 -10.38 2.08
N GLN A 77 12.85 -9.33 2.24
CA GLN A 77 13.08 -8.02 1.65
C GLN A 77 13.10 -6.91 2.69
N ALA A 78 14.04 -5.97 2.51
CA ALA A 78 14.13 -4.76 3.32
C ALA A 78 13.81 -3.53 2.47
N PHE A 79 12.95 -2.67 2.99
CA PHE A 79 12.58 -1.40 2.41
C PHE A 79 13.02 -0.28 3.35
N TYR A 80 13.68 0.72 2.80
CA TYR A 80 14.15 1.89 3.55
C TYR A 80 13.18 3.05 3.33
N VAL A 81 12.68 3.60 4.43
CA VAL A 81 11.70 4.68 4.42
C VAL A 81 12.40 5.96 3.92
N VAL A 82 11.81 6.58 2.90
CA VAL A 82 12.26 7.87 2.36
C VAL A 82 11.35 9.01 2.78
N GLU A 83 10.10 8.71 3.13
CA GLU A 83 9.09 9.66 3.58
C GLU A 83 8.12 8.94 4.52
N ASN A 84 7.77 9.58 5.64
CA ASN A 84 6.74 9.10 6.57
C ASN A 84 5.99 10.31 7.14
N GLU A 85 4.84 10.60 6.53
CA GLU A 85 3.97 11.68 6.97
C GLU A 85 2.69 11.08 7.55
N PHE A 86 2.66 10.94 8.88
CA PHE A 86 1.51 10.42 9.64
C PHE A 86 1.01 9.05 9.17
N GLY A 87 1.93 8.14 8.81
CA GLY A 87 1.60 6.80 8.31
C GLY A 87 1.32 6.73 6.81
N ASN A 88 1.45 7.85 6.08
CA ASN A 88 1.68 7.84 4.64
C ASN A 88 3.17 7.64 4.42
N VAL A 89 3.54 6.39 4.18
CA VAL A 89 4.92 5.94 4.09
C VAL A 89 5.27 5.76 2.63
N CYS A 90 6.44 6.25 2.26
CA CYS A 90 7.14 5.83 1.07
C CYS A 90 8.42 5.11 1.47
N ALA A 91 8.63 3.90 0.97
CA ALA A 91 9.84 3.14 1.21
C ALA A 91 10.35 2.50 -0.07
N VAL A 92 11.67 2.39 -0.20
CA VAL A 92 12.32 1.81 -1.39
C VAL A 92 13.19 0.62 -1.00
N GLY A 93 13.08 -0.45 -1.78
CA GLY A 93 13.90 -1.64 -1.64
C GLY A 93 15.24 -1.53 -2.39
N ARG A 94 15.89 -2.69 -2.54
CA ARG A 94 17.21 -2.82 -3.15
C ARG A 94 17.29 -2.14 -4.53
N HIS A 95 18.34 -1.33 -4.74
CA HIS A 95 18.58 -0.58 -5.98
C HIS A 95 17.42 0.33 -6.44
N ARG A 96 16.46 0.66 -5.56
CA ARG A 96 15.26 1.47 -5.89
C ARG A 96 14.42 0.89 -7.05
N LYS A 97 14.52 -0.42 -7.29
CA LYS A 97 13.76 -1.14 -8.33
C LYS A 97 12.42 -1.69 -7.85
N ILE A 98 12.15 -1.56 -6.56
CA ILE A 98 10.91 -1.96 -5.91
C ILE A 98 10.67 -0.98 -4.77
N GLY A 99 9.41 -0.68 -4.47
CA GLY A 99 9.09 0.19 -3.35
C GLY A 99 7.63 0.12 -2.98
N LEU A 100 7.35 0.61 -1.78
CA LEU A 100 6.05 0.62 -1.14
C LEU A 100 5.60 2.07 -1.00
N ILE A 101 4.33 2.31 -1.25
CA ILE A 101 3.68 3.59 -0.97
C ILE A 101 2.39 3.28 -0.23
N SER A 102 2.21 3.86 0.95
CA SER A 102 0.96 3.78 1.69
C SER A 102 0.19 5.09 1.66
N GLN A 103 -1.14 4.97 1.76
CA GLN A 103 -2.02 6.07 2.09
C GLN A 103 -2.96 5.62 3.20
N ARG A 104 -3.00 6.40 4.29
CA ARG A 104 -3.86 6.13 5.44
C ARG A 104 -5.12 7.00 5.39
N SER A 105 -6.25 6.41 5.76
CA SER A 105 -7.55 7.07 5.91
C SER A 105 -8.20 6.66 7.24
N LEU A 106 -9.41 7.17 7.51
CA LEU A 106 -10.17 6.82 8.72
C LEU A 106 -10.66 5.36 8.70
N ILE A 107 -10.99 4.84 7.51
CA ILE A 107 -11.53 3.48 7.34
C ILE A 107 -10.43 2.42 7.20
N GLY A 108 -9.18 2.82 6.94
CA GLY A 108 -8.07 1.88 6.85
C GLY A 108 -6.81 2.43 6.21
N THR A 109 -5.97 1.54 5.69
CA THR A 109 -4.71 1.89 5.04
C THR A 109 -4.54 1.06 3.78
N VAL A 110 -4.28 1.72 2.67
CA VAL A 110 -3.87 1.07 1.43
C VAL A 110 -2.35 1.13 1.30
N VAL A 111 -1.77 0.06 0.80
CA VAL A 111 -0.36 -0.05 0.45
C VAL A 111 -0.28 -0.57 -0.98
N VAL A 112 0.48 0.13 -1.81
CA VAL A 112 0.79 -0.32 -3.18
C VAL A 112 2.27 -0.62 -3.27
N LEU A 113 2.60 -1.61 -4.10
CA LEU A 113 3.96 -1.95 -4.44
C LEU A 113 4.19 -1.62 -5.92
N PHE A 114 5.25 -0.88 -6.23
CA PHE A 114 5.73 -0.72 -7.59
C PHE A 114 7.00 -1.53 -7.78
N GLN A 115 7.24 -1.96 -9.02
CA GLN A 115 8.45 -2.66 -9.41
C GLN A 115 8.92 -2.20 -10.79
N TRP A 116 10.23 -2.31 -11.03
CA TRP A 116 10.86 -2.02 -12.32
C TRP A 116 10.06 -2.70 -13.45
N PRO A 117 9.75 -2.00 -14.57
CA PRO A 117 10.34 -0.73 -15.01
C PRO A 117 9.74 0.54 -14.39
N TYR A 118 8.67 0.42 -13.60
CA TYR A 118 8.14 1.57 -12.87
C TYR A 118 9.03 1.91 -11.67
N MET A 119 9.19 3.21 -11.43
CA MET A 119 10.03 3.75 -10.37
C MET A 119 9.19 4.63 -9.45
N LEU A 120 9.77 5.06 -8.34
CA LEU A 120 9.09 5.92 -7.39
C LEU A 120 8.52 7.18 -8.06
N GLN A 121 9.27 7.78 -8.99
CA GLN A 121 8.86 8.98 -9.71
C GLN A 121 7.61 8.78 -10.58
N THR A 122 7.34 7.55 -11.04
CA THR A 122 6.13 7.23 -11.83
C THR A 122 4.99 6.77 -10.94
N ALA A 123 5.29 6.04 -9.86
CA ALA A 123 4.30 5.48 -8.96
C ALA A 123 3.72 6.52 -8.00
N MET A 124 4.55 7.43 -7.47
CA MET A 124 4.14 8.42 -6.47
C MET A 124 3.05 9.37 -6.97
N PRO A 125 3.16 10.00 -8.17
CA PRO A 125 2.10 10.90 -8.65
C PRO A 125 0.77 10.18 -8.85
N THR A 126 0.84 8.92 -9.31
CA THR A 126 -0.34 8.06 -9.46
C THR A 126 -1.00 7.86 -8.10
N MET A 127 -0.24 7.46 -7.08
CA MET A 127 -0.77 7.26 -5.72
C MET A 127 -1.27 8.56 -5.07
N ALA A 128 -0.57 9.69 -5.26
CA ALA A 128 -0.97 10.98 -4.70
C ALA A 128 -2.35 11.44 -5.21
N LYS A 129 -2.65 11.19 -6.50
CA LYS A 129 -3.97 11.48 -7.09
C LYS A 129 -5.08 10.70 -6.38
N PHE A 130 -4.83 9.44 -6.02
CA PHE A 130 -5.78 8.60 -5.30
C PHE A 130 -5.89 8.96 -3.82
N GLY A 131 -4.78 9.27 -3.17
CA GLY A 131 -4.76 9.75 -1.79
C GLY A 131 -5.56 11.03 -1.59
N HIS A 132 -5.52 11.95 -2.56
CA HIS A 132 -6.36 13.15 -2.52
C HIS A 132 -7.86 12.81 -2.57
N LYS A 133 -8.27 11.92 -3.49
CA LYS A 133 -9.67 11.46 -3.57
C LYS A 133 -10.16 10.84 -2.26
N MET A 134 -9.37 9.98 -1.63
CA MET A 134 -9.75 9.35 -0.34
C MET A 134 -9.95 10.35 0.81
N ARG A 135 -9.34 11.54 0.73
CA ARG A 135 -9.53 12.59 1.75
C ARG A 135 -10.73 13.50 1.46
N THR A 136 -11.21 13.54 0.22
CA THR A 136 -12.27 14.42 -0.24
C THR A 136 -13.62 13.72 -0.43
N SER A 137 -13.63 12.40 -0.48
CA SER A 137 -14.82 11.53 -0.54
C SER A 137 -15.30 11.17 0.86
#